data_AF-D1W3H4-F1
#
_entry.id   AF-D1W3H4-F1
#
_cell.length_a   1.000
_cell.length_b   1.000
_cell.length_c   1.000
_cell.angle_alpha   90.00
_cell.angle_beta   90.00
_cell.angle_gamma   90.00
#
_symmetry.space_group_name_H-M   'P 1'
#
loop_
_entity.id
_entity.type
_entity.pdbx_description
1 polymer ?
#
loop_
_entity_poly.entity_id
_entity_poly.type
_entity_poly.pdbx_seq_one_letter_code
_entity_poly.pdbx_strand_id
1 'polypeptide(L)'
;KLLLPGDSTPKELYDALLYYNNTNGTPLKLDFMKLPHHGSTRNVTKNILDAVTCSDFIISTKKNKKYRFPNKETIAKLLRYRKCADKAINVYFNYQDSLDVLGITADELMENNINLNVCNEFVF
;
A
#
# COMPACT_ATOMS: atom_id res chain seq x y z
N LYS A 1 -2.72 -1.89 -15.10
CA LYS A 1 -3.52 -2.78 -14.23
C LYS A 1 -3.70 -2.16 -12.86
N LEU A 2 -4.95 -2.14 -12.36
CA LEU A 2 -5.31 -1.60 -11.06
C LEU A 2 -5.88 -2.73 -10.18
N LEU A 3 -5.51 -2.75 -8.89
CA LEU A 3 -6.12 -3.65 -7.90
C LEU A 3 -6.83 -2.84 -6.80
N LEU A 4 -8.14 -3.07 -6.67
CA LEU A 4 -9.01 -2.40 -5.71
C LEU A 4 -9.67 -3.44 -4.79
N PRO A 5 -8.96 -3.96 -3.77
CA PRO A 5 -9.40 -5.10 -2.97
C PRO A 5 -10.45 -4.75 -1.90
N GLY A 6 -11.04 -3.55 -1.95
CA GLY A 6 -12.00 -3.10 -0.94
C GLY A 6 -11.49 -3.34 0.49
N ASP A 7 -12.28 -4.08 1.25
CA ASP A 7 -12.01 -4.44 2.65
C ASP A 7 -11.74 -5.94 2.83
N SER A 8 -11.28 -6.61 1.77
CA SER A 8 -10.91 -8.03 1.83
C SER A 8 -10.01 -8.33 3.02
N THR A 9 -10.29 -9.46 3.66
CA THR A 9 -9.43 -9.99 4.72
C THR A 9 -8.08 -10.39 4.13
N PRO A 10 -7.02 -10.49 4.95
CA PRO A 10 -5.71 -10.93 4.48
C PRO A 10 -5.76 -12.28 3.74
N LYS A 11 -6.59 -13.20 4.23
CA LYS A 11 -6.70 -14.56 3.67
C LYS A 11 -7.35 -14.53 2.30
N GLU A 12 -8.52 -13.89 2.18
CA GLU A 12 -9.25 -13.83 0.90
C GLU A 12 -8.42 -13.19 -0.21
N LEU A 13 -7.77 -12.06 0.09
CA LEU A 13 -6.94 -11.36 -0.89
C LEU A 13 -5.72 -12.21 -1.27
N TYR A 14 -5.05 -12.82 -0.30
CA TYR A 14 -3.89 -13.66 -0.58
C TYR A 14 -4.27 -14.89 -1.40
N ASP A 15 -5.36 -15.58 -1.08
CA ASP A 15 -5.81 -16.77 -1.81
C ASP A 15 -6.13 -16.41 -3.28
N ALA A 16 -6.78 -15.27 -3.53
CA ALA A 16 -7.07 -14.79 -4.87
C ALA A 16 -5.80 -14.44 -5.67
N LEU A 17 -4.85 -13.75 -5.04
CA LEU A 17 -3.55 -13.42 -5.66
C LEU A 17 -2.73 -14.68 -5.93
N LEU A 18 -2.74 -15.65 -5.01
CA LEU A 18 -2.03 -16.91 -5.17
C LEU A 18 -2.62 -17.73 -6.32
N TYR A 19 -3.95 -17.81 -6.42
CA TYR A 19 -4.61 -18.44 -7.55
C TYR A 19 -4.20 -17.79 -8.87
N TYR A 20 -4.28 -16.46 -8.97
CA TYR A 20 -3.85 -15.72 -10.15
C TYR A 20 -2.38 -16.03 -10.51
N ASN A 21 -1.47 -15.98 -9.53
CA ASN A 21 -0.05 -16.20 -9.76
C ASN A 21 0.24 -17.64 -10.20
N ASN A 22 -0.43 -18.63 -9.63
CA ASN A 22 -0.30 -20.04 -10.03
C ASN A 22 -0.80 -20.27 -11.46
N THR A 23 -1.86 -19.57 -11.88
CA THR A 23 -2.37 -19.64 -13.25
C THR A 23 -1.45 -18.95 -14.26
N ASN A 24 -0.79 -17.86 -13.88
CA ASN A 24 0.01 -17.02 -14.78
C ASN A 24 1.53 -17.27 -14.70
N GLY A 25 2.00 -18.02 -13.70
CA GLY A 25 3.41 -18.33 -13.48
C GLY A 25 4.27 -17.16 -12.95
N THR A 26 3.67 -16.02 -12.62
CA THR A 26 4.39 -14.81 -12.18
C THR A 26 3.52 -13.95 -11.25
N PRO A 27 4.12 -13.19 -10.30
CA PRO A 27 3.40 -12.21 -9.50
C PRO A 27 2.59 -11.21 -10.32
N LEU A 28 1.42 -10.81 -9.82
CA LEU A 28 0.57 -9.83 -10.47
C LEU A 28 1.26 -8.46 -10.51
N LYS A 29 1.65 -8.02 -11.71
CA LYS A 29 2.18 -6.67 -11.96
C LYS A 29 1.04 -5.64 -11.99
N LEU A 30 1.19 -4.58 -11.22
CA LEU A 30 0.19 -3.53 -11.05
C LEU A 30 0.83 -2.15 -11.29
N ASP A 31 0.03 -1.26 -11.87
CA ASP A 31 0.36 0.17 -11.92
C ASP A 31 -0.02 0.80 -10.58
N PHE A 32 -1.21 0.49 -10.04
CA PHE A 32 -1.62 0.90 -8.70
C PHE A 32 -2.29 -0.22 -7.92
N MET A 33 -2.12 -0.17 -6.59
CA MET A 33 -2.86 -0.99 -5.65
C MET A 33 -3.46 -0.12 -4.53
N LYS A 34 -4.78 -0.10 -4.40
CA LYS A 34 -5.40 0.38 -3.16
C LYS A 34 -5.14 -0.64 -2.07
N LEU A 35 -4.59 -0.22 -0.93
CA LEU A 35 -4.34 -1.13 0.17
C LEU A 35 -5.67 -1.60 0.80
N PRO A 36 -5.82 -2.89 1.13
CA PRO A 36 -7.05 -3.42 1.68
C PRO A 36 -7.40 -2.75 3.01
N HIS A 37 -8.69 -2.60 3.27
CA HIS A 37 -9.24 -2.11 4.54
C HIS A 37 -8.50 -0.88 5.07
N HIS A 38 -8.58 0.21 4.31
CA HIS A 38 -7.98 1.51 4.65
C HIS A 38 -6.45 1.50 4.87
N GLY A 39 -5.76 0.46 4.39
CA GLY A 39 -4.33 0.28 4.68
C GLY A 39 -4.07 -0.17 6.11
N SER A 40 -5.01 -0.86 6.75
CA SER A 40 -4.83 -1.46 8.06
C SER A 40 -3.59 -2.34 8.09
N THR A 41 -2.76 -2.15 9.11
CA THR A 41 -1.55 -2.96 9.32
C THR A 41 -1.84 -4.46 9.37
N ARG A 42 -3.03 -4.86 9.86
CA ARG A 42 -3.44 -6.28 9.91
C ARG A 42 -3.74 -6.85 8.53
N ASN A 43 -4.21 -6.01 7.60
CA ASN A 43 -4.62 -6.39 6.25
C ASN A 43 -3.45 -6.34 5.25
N VAL A 44 -2.44 -5.53 5.52
CA VAL A 44 -1.22 -5.46 4.71
C VAL A 44 -0.20 -6.45 5.28
N THR A 45 -0.07 -7.60 4.64
CA THR A 45 0.84 -8.68 5.08
C THR A 45 1.99 -8.87 4.09
N LYS A 46 3.08 -9.48 4.56
CA LYS A 46 4.22 -9.84 3.70
C LYS A 46 3.78 -10.70 2.51
N ASN A 47 2.91 -11.68 2.75
CA ASN A 47 2.43 -12.59 1.70
C ASN A 47 1.66 -11.86 0.59
N ILE A 48 0.84 -10.87 0.95
CA ILE A 48 0.15 -10.03 -0.05
C ILE A 48 1.16 -9.20 -0.84
N LEU A 49 2.13 -8.57 -0.17
CA LEU A 49 3.14 -7.73 -0.84
C LEU A 49 4.11 -8.55 -1.71
N ASP A 50 4.38 -9.80 -1.34
CA ASP A 50 5.18 -10.73 -2.14
C ASP A 50 4.44 -11.24 -3.39
N ALA A 51 3.10 -11.26 -3.35
CA ALA A 51 2.27 -11.79 -4.43
C ALA A 51 1.99 -10.78 -5.54
N VAL A 52 2.40 -9.52 -5.36
CA VAL A 52 2.23 -8.44 -6.35
C VAL A 52 3.57 -7.78 -6.67
N THR A 53 3.67 -7.16 -7.84
CA THR A 53 4.74 -6.22 -8.17
C THR A 53 4.10 -4.85 -8.38
N CYS A 54 4.28 -3.93 -7.44
CA CYS A 54 3.65 -2.61 -7.42
C CYS A 54 4.57 -1.61 -6.70
N SER A 55 4.59 -0.35 -7.16
CA SER A 55 5.31 0.74 -6.48
C SER A 55 4.39 1.88 -6.06
N ASP A 56 3.19 1.98 -6.65
CA ASP A 56 2.21 3.02 -6.35
C ASP A 56 1.03 2.44 -5.56
N PHE A 57 0.87 2.93 -4.33
CA PHE A 57 -0.13 2.43 -3.38
C PHE A 57 -1.10 3.53 -2.97
N ILE A 58 -2.36 3.17 -2.76
CA ILE A 58 -3.40 4.13 -2.34
C ILE A 58 -3.89 3.75 -0.95
N ILE A 59 -3.89 4.70 -0.02
CA ILE A 59 -4.51 4.61 1.29
C ILE A 59 -5.70 5.57 1.33
N SER A 60 -6.90 5.00 1.21
CA SER A 60 -8.16 5.76 1.27
C SER A 60 -8.73 5.68 2.67
N THR A 61 -8.48 6.71 3.49
CA THR A 61 -9.01 6.82 4.85
C THR A 61 -8.84 8.24 5.36
N LYS A 62 -9.68 8.65 6.32
CA LYS A 62 -9.49 9.88 7.09
C LYS A 62 -8.74 9.59 8.38
N LYS A 63 -8.13 10.62 8.97
CA LYS A 63 -7.52 10.53 10.29
C LYS A 63 -8.51 9.95 11.30
N ASN A 64 -8.13 8.86 11.96
CA ASN A 64 -8.96 8.23 12.98
C ASN A 64 -8.15 7.88 14.21
N LYS A 65 -8.38 8.60 15.31
CA LYS A 65 -7.66 8.38 16.58
C LYS A 65 -7.98 7.02 17.23
N LYS A 66 -9.22 6.53 17.09
CA LYS A 66 -9.67 5.27 17.72
C LYS A 66 -8.91 4.07 17.15
N TYR A 67 -8.74 4.03 15.83
CA TYR A 67 -8.07 2.93 15.12
C TYR A 67 -6.64 3.27 14.68
N ARG A 68 -6.18 4.48 15.00
CA ARG A 68 -4.86 5.03 14.63
C ARG A 68 -4.61 4.96 13.12
N PHE A 69 -5.65 5.23 12.33
CA PHE A 69 -5.52 5.31 10.87
C PHE A 69 -5.08 6.69 10.40
N PRO A 70 -4.28 6.73 9.32
CA PRO A 70 -3.53 5.61 8.73
C PRO A 70 -2.39 5.12 9.66
N ASN A 71 -1.99 3.85 9.51
CA ASN A 71 -0.97 3.25 10.39
C ASN A 71 0.46 3.48 9.84
N LYS A 72 1.35 4.14 10.60
CA LYS A 72 2.79 4.25 10.24
C LYS A 72 3.45 2.87 10.05
N GLU A 73 2.99 1.83 10.76
CA GLU A 73 3.45 0.46 10.57
C GLU A 73 3.18 -0.08 9.15
N THR A 74 2.08 0.33 8.50
CA THR A 74 1.79 -0.05 7.11
C THR A 74 2.85 0.49 6.17
N ILE A 75 3.31 1.73 6.38
CA ILE A 75 4.40 2.33 5.60
C ILE A 75 5.70 1.54 5.80
N ALA A 76 6.04 1.20 7.04
CA ALA A 76 7.20 0.37 7.34
C ALA A 76 7.12 -1.02 6.68
N LYS A 77 5.93 -1.62 6.58
CA LYS A 77 5.73 -2.90 5.88
C LYS A 77 5.94 -2.78 4.38
N LEU A 78 5.50 -1.69 3.76
CA LEU A 78 5.78 -1.44 2.33
C LEU A 78 7.29 -1.35 2.10
N LEU A 79 8.00 -0.55 2.91
CA LEU A 79 9.47 -0.42 2.83
C LEU A 79 10.18 -1.77 3.02
N ARG A 80 9.75 -2.55 4.01
CA ARG A 80 10.42 -3.81 4.39
C ARG A 80 10.17 -4.95 3.42
N TYR A 81 8.96 -5.06 2.86
CA TYR A 81 8.53 -6.28 2.18
C TYR A 81 8.29 -6.13 0.67
N ARG A 82 8.19 -4.92 0.14
CA ARG A 82 7.97 -4.74 -1.29
C ARG A 82 9.22 -5.14 -2.10
N LYS A 83 9.06 -6.08 -3.03
CA LYS A 83 10.11 -6.57 -3.94
C LYS A 83 10.21 -5.70 -5.20
N CYS A 84 10.82 -4.52 -5.12
CA CYS A 84 11.20 -3.74 -6.32
C CYS A 84 12.20 -2.62 -5.99
N ALA A 85 13.33 -2.97 -5.34
CA ALA A 85 14.26 -2.01 -4.70
C ALA A 85 14.76 -0.86 -5.59
N ASP A 86 14.69 -1.02 -6.91
CA ASP A 86 15.08 -0.04 -7.93
C ASP A 86 14.10 1.12 -8.09
N LYS A 87 12.84 0.96 -7.68
CA LYS A 87 11.82 2.01 -7.77
C LYS A 87 11.49 2.59 -6.41
N ALA A 88 11.28 3.90 -6.37
CA ALA A 88 10.70 4.59 -5.21
C ALA A 88 9.31 4.01 -4.89
N ILE A 89 8.94 3.98 -3.62
CA ILE A 89 7.58 3.66 -3.21
C ILE A 89 6.77 4.96 -3.21
N ASN A 90 5.61 4.99 -3.86
CA ASN A 90 4.70 6.12 -3.82
C ASN A 90 3.44 5.71 -3.07
N VAL A 91 3.03 6.49 -2.07
CA VAL A 91 1.79 6.28 -1.33
C VAL A 91 0.93 7.51 -1.43
N TYR A 92 -0.29 7.32 -1.93
CA TYR A 92 -1.26 8.39 -2.17
C TYR A 92 -2.39 8.31 -1.15
N PHE A 93 -2.71 9.46 -0.55
CA PHE A 93 -3.79 9.64 0.41
C PHE A 93 -4.88 10.52 -0.18
N ASN A 94 -6.13 10.31 0.24
CA ASN A 94 -7.26 11.14 -0.18
C ASN A 94 -7.52 12.35 0.72
N TYR A 95 -6.82 12.47 1.87
CA TYR A 95 -6.94 13.61 2.76
C TYR A 95 -5.55 13.98 3.33
N GLN A 96 -5.31 15.28 3.48
CA GLN A 96 -4.06 15.81 4.05
C GLN A 96 -3.86 15.40 5.50
N ASP A 97 -4.92 15.42 6.31
CA ASP A 97 -4.85 15.07 7.74
C ASP A 97 -4.44 13.61 7.98
N SER A 98 -4.71 12.72 7.02
CA SER A 98 -4.24 11.34 7.01
C SER A 98 -2.75 11.23 6.74
N LEU A 99 -2.19 12.05 5.86
CA LEU A 99 -0.74 12.12 5.67
C LEU A 99 -0.07 12.70 6.91
N ASP A 100 -0.57 13.83 7.40
CA ASP A 100 0.05 14.60 8.49
C ASP A 100 0.19 13.79 9.79
N VAL A 101 -0.79 12.94 10.11
CA VAL A 101 -0.77 12.16 11.35
C VAL A 101 0.33 11.08 11.37
N LEU A 102 0.92 10.74 10.23
CA LEU A 102 2.04 9.81 10.18
C LEU A 102 3.31 10.39 10.80
N GLY A 103 3.47 11.72 10.78
CA GLY A 103 4.65 12.38 11.34
C GLY A 103 5.97 11.82 10.79
N ILE A 104 6.02 11.55 9.49
CA ILE A 104 7.23 11.09 8.80
C ILE A 104 7.99 12.33 8.30
N THR A 105 9.27 12.45 8.65
CA THR A 105 10.10 13.60 8.30
C THR A 105 10.57 13.54 6.85
N ALA A 106 10.98 14.67 6.29
CA ALA A 106 11.56 14.71 4.95
C ALA A 106 12.82 13.83 4.83
N ASP A 107 13.66 13.80 5.87
CA ASP A 107 14.85 12.94 5.92
C ASP A 107 14.47 11.46 5.90
N GLU A 108 13.47 11.04 6.70
CA GLU A 108 12.94 9.67 6.67
C GLU A 108 12.44 9.29 5.27
N LEU A 109 11.80 10.21 4.53
CA LEU A 109 11.34 9.97 3.16
C LEU A 109 12.51 9.79 2.18
N MET A 110 13.50 10.67 2.24
CA MET A 110 14.67 10.63 1.36
C MET A 110 15.53 9.38 1.60
N GLU A 111 15.83 9.07 2.86
CA GLU A 111 16.64 7.91 3.26
C GLU A 111 16.01 6.59 2.81
N ASN A 112 14.67 6.51 2.81
CA ASN A 112 13.94 5.29 2.50
C ASN A 112 13.40 5.22 1.07
N ASN A 113 13.71 6.22 0.22
CA ASN A 113 13.24 6.32 -1.16
C ASN A 113 11.71 6.12 -1.28
N ILE A 114 10.95 6.84 -0.45
CA ILE A 114 9.49 6.77 -0.40
C ILE A 114 8.87 8.16 -0.47
N ASN A 115 7.82 8.28 -1.28
CA ASN A 115 7.07 9.52 -1.48
C ASN A 115 5.66 9.34 -0.90
N LEU A 116 5.23 10.30 -0.08
CA LEU A 116 3.87 10.36 0.46
C LEU A 116 3.20 11.59 -0.11
N ASN A 117 2.07 11.42 -0.80
CA ASN A 117 1.38 12.51 -1.49
C ASN A 117 -0.11 12.49 -1.19
N VAL A 118 -0.74 13.66 -1.18
CA VAL A 118 -2.20 13.76 -1.26
C VAL A 118 -2.59 13.84 -2.72
N CYS A 119 -3.54 13.02 -3.15
CA CYS A 119 -4.00 12.98 -4.53
C CYS A 119 -5.50 12.68 -4.56
N ASN A 120 -6.25 13.55 -5.24
CA ASN A 120 -7.71 13.43 -5.37
C ASN A 120 -8.13 12.96 -6.78
N GLU A 121 -7.19 12.90 -7.72
CA GLU A 121 -7.46 12.55 -9.12
C GLU A 121 -6.32 11.70 -9.66
N PHE A 122 -6.64 10.56 -10.26
CA PHE A 122 -5.66 9.70 -10.91
C PHE A 122 -5.99 9.64 -12.40
N VAL A 123 -4.98 9.88 -13.24
CA VAL A 123 -5.07 9.66 -14.68
C VAL A 123 -4.48 8.28 -14.95
N PHE A 124 -5.28 7.39 -15.54
CA PHE A 124 -4.95 5.98 -15.78
C PHE A 124 -4.78 5.69 -17.26
#